data_AF-A0A091I8G0-F1
#
_entry.id   AF-A0A091I8G0-F1
#
_cell.length_a   1.000
_cell.length_b   1.000
_cell.length_c   1.000
_cell.angle_alpha   90.00
_cell.angle_beta   90.00
_cell.angle_gamma   90.00
#
_symmetry.space_group_name_H-M   'P 1'
#
loop_
_entity.id
_entity.type
_entity.pdbx_description
1 polymer ?
#
loop_
_entity_poly.entity_id
_entity_poly.type
_entity_poly.pdbx_seq_one_letter_code
_entity_poly.pdbx_strand_id
1 'polypeptide(L)'
;LLKQESPELLQLIEDFEVKLMELKDELHPLLQMVRKGTIPPGKGSQYLQTKYHLYLSYCANISFYLVLKSKRVAVQNHPVIERLVAYRNIINELSVIDQKLSPEVRLLLKNYYDRKEGKSRKEKKFAVFLPPEAKKTKPKRAPVLADSQDSGDELSEESELDEEAALKYYKMMEEKLKLKRKRTEDRDTREEEAGLEGEDPDKKRGVTYQMIKNRGLTPRRKKIDRNPRVKHREKFRRAKIRRKGQVWEVRREWDRYGGELSGIRAGVKKSRKLQ
;
A
#
# COMPACT_ATOMS: atom_id res chain seq x y z
N LEU A 1 -23.84 -12.88 -15.00
CA LEU A 1 -22.82 -11.99 -15.61
C LEU A 1 -21.86 -11.48 -14.54
N LEU A 2 -21.95 -10.24 -14.03
CA LEU A 2 -20.95 -9.65 -13.12
C LEU A 2 -20.47 -10.54 -11.95
N LYS A 3 -21.39 -11.12 -11.16
CA LYS A 3 -21.06 -12.02 -10.03
C LYS A 3 -20.43 -13.37 -10.46
N GLN A 4 -20.54 -13.76 -11.73
CA GLN A 4 -19.88 -14.94 -12.32
C GLN A 4 -18.51 -14.59 -12.94
N GLU A 5 -18.35 -13.38 -13.49
CA GLU A 5 -17.09 -12.91 -14.11
C GLU A 5 -16.06 -12.37 -13.09
N SER A 6 -16.53 -11.94 -11.91
CA SER A 6 -15.70 -11.68 -10.74
C SER A 6 -16.56 -11.56 -9.47
N PRO A 7 -16.63 -12.59 -8.61
CA PRO A 7 -17.29 -12.48 -7.31
C PRO A 7 -16.55 -11.50 -6.37
N GLU A 8 -15.22 -11.42 -6.48
CA GLU A 8 -14.33 -10.49 -5.75
C GLU A 8 -14.76 -9.02 -5.88
N LEU A 9 -15.40 -8.66 -6.99
CA LEU A 9 -15.74 -7.28 -7.33
C LEU A 9 -16.70 -6.64 -6.33
N LEU A 10 -17.64 -7.40 -5.76
CA LEU A 10 -18.62 -6.89 -4.80
C LEU A 10 -17.95 -6.52 -3.48
N GLN A 11 -17.14 -7.44 -2.93
CA GLN A 11 -16.34 -7.20 -1.72
C GLN A 11 -15.38 -6.01 -1.88
N LEU A 12 -14.80 -5.82 -3.09
CA LEU A 12 -13.95 -4.65 -3.37
C LEU A 12 -14.72 -3.32 -3.47
N ILE A 13 -16.03 -3.35 -3.77
CA ILE A 13 -16.89 -2.15 -3.76
C ILE A 13 -17.32 -1.84 -2.31
N GLU A 14 -17.69 -2.86 -1.54
CA GLU A 14 -17.99 -2.75 -0.10
C GLU A 14 -16.77 -2.22 0.69
N ASP A 15 -15.58 -2.82 0.49
CA ASP A 15 -14.29 -2.33 1.03
C ASP A 15 -14.04 -0.85 0.64
N PHE A 16 -14.37 -0.46 -0.60
CA PHE A 16 -14.14 0.90 -1.11
C PHE A 16 -15.07 1.93 -0.46
N GLU A 17 -16.35 1.64 -0.33
CA GLU A 17 -17.32 2.54 0.31
C GLU A 17 -17.01 2.72 1.79
N VAL A 18 -16.71 1.62 2.51
CA VAL A 18 -16.29 1.67 3.93
C VAL A 18 -15.01 2.49 4.10
N LYS A 19 -13.96 2.26 3.30
CA LYS A 19 -12.71 3.03 3.43
C LYS A 19 -12.81 4.47 2.93
N LEU A 20 -13.75 4.81 2.05
CA LEU A 20 -14.09 6.21 1.73
C LEU A 20 -14.81 6.91 2.90
N MET A 21 -15.71 6.23 3.60
CA MET A 21 -16.35 6.79 4.81
C MET A 21 -15.32 7.03 5.92
N GLU A 22 -14.47 6.06 6.24
CA GLU A 22 -13.36 6.22 7.22
C GLU A 22 -12.41 7.38 6.82
N LEU A 23 -12.07 7.51 5.54
CA LEU A 23 -11.26 8.64 5.03
C LEU A 23 -11.94 9.99 5.24
N LYS A 24 -13.25 10.08 4.97
CA LYS A 24 -14.03 11.33 4.97
C LYS A 24 -14.39 11.79 6.38
N ASP A 25 -14.83 10.87 7.22
CA ASP A 25 -15.52 11.20 8.48
C ASP A 25 -14.62 11.02 9.72
N GLU A 26 -13.55 10.22 9.65
CA GLU A 26 -12.49 10.14 10.67
C GLU A 26 -11.21 10.87 10.25
N LEU A 27 -10.53 10.38 9.20
CA LEU A 27 -9.13 10.76 8.93
C LEU A 27 -8.99 12.19 8.40
N HIS A 28 -9.94 12.68 7.59
CA HIS A 28 -9.90 14.04 7.08
C HIS A 28 -10.07 15.12 8.19
N PRO A 29 -11.04 15.02 9.12
CA PRO A 29 -11.07 15.83 10.34
C PRO A 29 -9.75 15.83 11.14
N LEU A 30 -9.18 14.67 11.41
CA LEU A 30 -7.94 14.55 12.18
C LEU A 30 -6.75 15.20 11.45
N LEU A 31 -6.66 15.03 10.13
CA LEU A 31 -5.64 15.70 9.32
C LEU A 31 -5.83 17.23 9.29
N GLN A 32 -7.07 17.73 9.36
CA GLN A 32 -7.31 19.16 9.58
C GLN A 32 -6.86 19.62 10.98
N MET A 33 -7.04 18.82 12.03
CA MET A 33 -6.58 19.14 13.39
C MET A 33 -5.05 19.17 13.49
N VAL A 34 -4.35 18.26 12.81
CA VAL A 34 -2.88 18.29 12.65
C VAL A 34 -2.45 19.58 11.92
N ARG A 35 -3.10 19.92 10.79
CA ARG A 35 -2.80 21.16 10.04
C ARG A 35 -3.09 22.44 10.82
N LYS A 36 -4.05 22.41 11.75
CA LYS A 36 -4.38 23.51 12.67
C LYS A 36 -3.54 23.53 13.95
N GLY A 37 -2.54 22.64 14.08
CA GLY A 37 -1.66 22.56 15.25
C GLY A 37 -2.34 22.09 16.55
N THR A 38 -3.58 21.60 16.48
CA THR A 38 -4.32 21.10 17.66
C THR A 38 -3.79 19.74 18.13
N ILE A 39 -3.22 18.97 17.21
CA ILE A 39 -2.45 17.75 17.48
C ILE A 39 -0.98 18.10 17.23
N PRO A 40 -0.06 17.95 18.21
CA PRO A 40 1.33 18.33 18.05
C PRO A 40 2.06 17.44 17.04
N PRO A 41 3.10 17.96 16.36
CA PRO A 41 3.90 17.17 15.43
C PRO A 41 4.67 16.07 16.18
N GLY A 42 4.45 14.81 15.80
CA GLY A 42 5.06 13.66 16.43
C GLY A 42 4.60 12.33 15.82
N LYS A 43 4.89 11.22 16.50
CA LYS A 43 4.60 9.86 15.99
C LYS A 43 3.12 9.68 15.63
N GLY A 44 2.20 10.18 16.44
CA GLY A 44 0.76 10.14 16.17
C GLY A 44 0.32 10.96 14.95
N SER A 45 0.83 12.19 14.78
CA SER A 45 0.51 13.00 13.60
C SER A 45 1.05 12.38 12.31
N GLN A 46 2.23 11.75 12.38
CA GLN A 46 2.82 11.02 11.25
C GLN A 46 2.03 9.74 10.93
N TYR A 47 1.57 8.99 11.95
CA TYR A 47 0.69 7.83 11.78
C TYR A 47 -0.63 8.20 11.08
N LEU A 48 -1.26 9.30 11.48
CA LEU A 48 -2.49 9.78 10.83
C LEU A 48 -2.25 10.16 9.36
N GLN A 49 -1.09 10.75 9.05
CA GLN A 49 -0.70 11.05 7.66
C GLN A 49 -0.44 9.77 6.85
N THR A 50 0.31 8.80 7.37
CA THR A 50 0.59 7.55 6.65
C THR A 50 -0.66 6.70 6.46
N LYS A 51 -1.54 6.60 7.47
CA LYS A 51 -2.84 5.91 7.35
C LYS A 51 -3.74 6.58 6.30
N TYR A 52 -3.84 7.91 6.29
CA TYR A 52 -4.56 8.65 5.24
C TYR A 52 -3.99 8.39 3.84
N HIS A 53 -2.67 8.44 3.67
CA HIS A 53 -2.03 8.15 2.38
C HIS A 53 -2.18 6.68 1.96
N LEU A 54 -2.16 5.72 2.89
CA LEU A 54 -2.39 4.30 2.63
C LEU A 54 -3.82 4.06 2.13
N TYR A 55 -4.83 4.53 2.86
CA TYR A 55 -6.24 4.34 2.49
C TYR A 55 -6.56 5.03 1.16
N LEU A 56 -6.04 6.26 0.93
CA LEU A 56 -6.19 6.96 -0.34
C LEU A 56 -5.54 6.18 -1.50
N SER A 57 -4.38 5.55 -1.26
CA SER A 57 -3.71 4.69 -2.25
C SER A 57 -4.49 3.41 -2.53
N TYR A 58 -5.06 2.78 -1.50
CA TYR A 58 -5.93 1.60 -1.65
C TYR A 58 -7.15 1.94 -2.51
N CYS A 59 -7.88 3.00 -2.15
CA CYS A 59 -9.03 3.50 -2.91
C CYS A 59 -8.68 3.81 -4.37
N ALA A 60 -7.51 4.42 -4.63
CA ALA A 60 -7.04 4.71 -5.98
C ALA A 60 -6.67 3.46 -6.80
N ASN A 61 -6.25 2.36 -6.17
CA ASN A 61 -6.01 1.09 -6.87
C ASN A 61 -7.32 0.31 -7.09
N ILE A 62 -8.31 0.42 -6.18
CA ILE A 62 -9.65 -0.16 -6.40
C ILE A 62 -10.34 0.56 -7.56
N SER A 63 -10.38 1.90 -7.58
CA SER A 63 -11.03 2.64 -8.67
C SER A 63 -10.37 2.36 -10.03
N PHE A 64 -9.05 2.12 -10.06
CA PHE A 64 -8.37 1.63 -11.26
C PHE A 64 -8.77 0.19 -11.66
N TYR A 65 -8.94 -0.73 -10.70
CA TYR A 65 -9.48 -2.08 -10.95
C TYR A 65 -10.90 -2.01 -11.54
N LEU A 66 -11.77 -1.14 -11.00
CA LEU A 66 -13.12 -0.88 -11.53
C LEU A 66 -13.06 -0.37 -13.00
N VAL A 67 -12.11 0.52 -13.31
CA VAL A 67 -11.89 1.03 -14.69
C VAL A 67 -11.32 -0.03 -15.64
N LEU A 68 -10.52 -0.99 -15.17
CA LEU A 68 -10.12 -2.14 -16.00
C LEU A 68 -11.31 -3.07 -16.29
N LYS A 69 -12.14 -3.33 -15.26
CA LYS A 69 -13.33 -4.18 -15.38
C LYS A 69 -14.39 -3.59 -16.31
N SER A 70 -14.68 -2.29 -16.22
CA SER A 70 -15.62 -1.62 -17.13
C SER A 70 -15.16 -1.64 -18.59
N LYS A 71 -13.84 -1.61 -18.82
CA LYS A 71 -13.21 -1.78 -20.15
C LYS A 71 -13.08 -3.25 -20.61
N ARG A 72 -13.61 -4.21 -19.83
CA ARG A 72 -13.54 -5.67 -20.11
C ARG A 72 -12.13 -6.21 -20.35
N VAL A 73 -11.11 -5.59 -19.76
CA VAL A 73 -9.72 -6.06 -19.86
C VAL A 73 -9.52 -7.25 -18.91
N ALA A 74 -8.78 -8.27 -19.35
CA ALA A 74 -8.44 -9.43 -18.51
C ALA A 74 -7.52 -9.03 -17.34
N VAL A 75 -8.08 -8.93 -16.13
CA VAL A 75 -7.40 -8.34 -14.96
C VAL A 75 -6.44 -9.31 -14.25
N GLN A 76 -6.58 -10.62 -14.43
CA GLN A 76 -5.83 -11.65 -13.67
C GLN A 76 -4.30 -11.48 -13.71
N ASN A 77 -3.75 -11.01 -14.83
CA ASN A 77 -2.30 -10.80 -15.02
C ASN A 77 -1.87 -9.34 -14.79
N HIS A 78 -2.71 -8.49 -14.18
CA HIS A 78 -2.39 -7.09 -13.95
C HIS A 78 -1.85 -6.86 -12.51
N PRO A 79 -0.72 -6.15 -12.32
CA PRO A 79 -0.07 -5.93 -11.01
C PRO A 79 -0.86 -5.02 -10.03
N VAL A 80 -2.15 -4.80 -10.29
CA VAL A 80 -3.08 -4.14 -9.37
C VAL A 80 -3.69 -5.15 -8.39
N ILE A 81 -3.86 -6.42 -8.78
CA ILE A 81 -4.29 -7.46 -7.83
C ILE A 81 -3.22 -7.65 -6.75
N GLU A 82 -1.95 -7.78 -7.15
CA GLU A 82 -0.79 -7.84 -6.25
C GLU A 82 -0.75 -6.65 -5.28
N ARG A 83 -0.99 -5.43 -5.78
CA ARG A 83 -1.02 -4.21 -4.96
C ARG A 83 -2.21 -4.16 -4.01
N LEU A 84 -3.41 -4.55 -4.44
CA LEU A 84 -4.59 -4.58 -3.58
C LEU A 84 -4.39 -5.57 -2.42
N VAL A 85 -3.83 -6.74 -2.69
CA VAL A 85 -3.45 -7.71 -1.64
C VAL A 85 -2.38 -7.13 -0.71
N ALA A 86 -1.34 -6.48 -1.25
CA ALA A 86 -0.30 -5.84 -0.44
C ALA A 86 -0.86 -4.73 0.47
N TYR A 87 -1.75 -3.88 -0.05
CA TYR A 87 -2.42 -2.85 0.76
C TYR A 87 -3.32 -3.46 1.83
N ARG A 88 -4.12 -4.49 1.50
CA ARG A 88 -4.99 -5.17 2.48
C ARG A 88 -4.18 -5.83 3.61
N ASN A 89 -3.02 -6.40 3.31
CA ASN A 89 -2.10 -6.92 4.33
C ASN A 89 -1.60 -5.81 5.28
N ILE A 90 -1.15 -4.67 4.74
CA ILE A 90 -0.70 -3.52 5.56
C ILE A 90 -1.86 -2.95 6.40
N ILE A 91 -3.08 -2.91 5.86
CA ILE A 91 -4.28 -2.48 6.61
C ILE A 91 -4.55 -3.42 7.79
N ASN A 92 -4.40 -4.74 7.60
CA ASN A 92 -4.55 -5.72 8.68
C ASN A 92 -3.45 -5.55 9.76
N GLU A 93 -2.21 -5.29 9.37
CA GLU A 93 -1.10 -5.01 10.31
C GLU A 93 -1.36 -3.73 11.14
N LEU A 94 -1.92 -2.68 10.52
CA LEU A 94 -2.29 -1.44 11.22
C LEU A 94 -3.49 -1.60 12.17
N SER A 95 -4.38 -2.58 11.95
CA SER A 95 -5.55 -2.82 12.80
C SER A 95 -5.20 -2.97 14.29
N VAL A 96 -4.08 -3.63 14.60
CA VAL A 96 -3.57 -3.83 15.98
C VAL A 96 -3.13 -2.52 16.65
N ILE A 97 -2.80 -1.49 15.86
CA ILE A 97 -2.48 -0.13 16.33
C ILE A 97 -3.75 0.70 16.43
N ASP A 98 -4.63 0.63 15.42
CA ASP A 98 -5.92 1.33 15.39
C ASP A 98 -6.81 0.94 16.58
N GLN A 99 -6.88 -0.34 16.96
CA GLN A 99 -7.59 -0.78 18.16
C GLN A 99 -7.12 -0.04 19.42
N LYS A 100 -5.81 0.14 19.59
CA LYS A 100 -5.20 0.82 20.74
C LYS A 100 -5.41 2.34 20.71
N LEU A 101 -5.43 2.94 19.53
CA LEU A 101 -5.63 4.39 19.35
C LEU A 101 -7.12 4.79 19.31
N SER A 102 -8.02 3.83 19.12
CA SER A 102 -9.47 4.06 18.97
C SER A 102 -10.14 4.91 20.08
N PRO A 103 -9.84 4.81 21.39
CA PRO A 103 -10.46 5.67 22.39
C PRO A 103 -10.01 7.14 22.25
N GLU A 104 -8.73 7.38 21.96
CA GLU A 104 -8.18 8.73 21.76
C GLU A 104 -8.77 9.37 20.50
N VAL A 105 -8.82 8.61 19.39
CA VAL A 105 -9.41 9.04 18.12
C VAL A 105 -10.88 9.41 18.29
N ARG A 106 -11.68 8.56 18.96
CA ARG A 106 -13.10 8.84 19.23
C ARG A 106 -13.30 10.11 20.06
N LEU A 107 -12.45 10.36 21.05
CA LEU A 107 -12.52 11.58 21.86
C LEU A 107 -12.12 12.84 21.08
N LEU A 108 -11.09 12.76 20.24
CA LEU A 108 -10.69 13.85 19.34
C LEU A 108 -11.77 14.18 18.30
N LEU A 109 -12.37 13.16 17.68
CA LEU A 109 -13.47 13.32 16.73
C LEU A 109 -14.71 13.92 17.39
N LYS A 110 -15.10 13.43 18.56
CA LYS A 110 -16.22 14.03 19.33
C LYS A 110 -15.97 15.52 19.60
N ASN A 111 -14.80 15.88 20.12
CA ASN A 111 -14.44 17.28 20.38
C ASN A 111 -14.42 18.13 19.10
N TYR A 112 -14.09 17.55 17.94
CA TYR A 112 -14.13 18.23 16.65
C TYR A 112 -15.58 18.48 16.16
N TYR A 113 -16.46 17.49 16.27
CA TYR A 113 -17.86 17.62 15.88
C TYR A 113 -18.67 18.51 16.85
N ASP A 114 -18.49 18.36 18.18
CA ASP A 114 -19.08 19.26 19.20
C ASP A 114 -18.69 20.73 18.94
N ARG A 115 -17.44 20.97 18.51
CA ARG A 115 -16.94 22.31 18.14
C ARG A 115 -17.41 22.79 16.75
N LYS A 116 -17.87 21.90 15.87
CA LYS A 116 -18.47 22.21 14.57
C LYS A 116 -19.97 22.52 14.66
N GLU A 117 -20.70 21.81 15.53
CA GLU A 117 -22.16 21.98 15.69
C GLU A 117 -22.55 23.26 16.45
N GLY A 118 -21.59 23.98 17.04
CA GLY A 118 -21.86 25.28 17.65
C GLY A 118 -22.73 25.22 18.91
N LYS A 119 -22.81 24.06 19.58
CA LYS A 119 -23.46 23.89 20.90
C LYS A 119 -22.71 24.71 21.95
N SER A 120 -23.08 25.97 22.07
CA SER A 120 -22.52 26.99 22.96
C SER A 120 -22.88 26.70 24.43
N ARG A 121 -22.30 25.63 24.98
CA ARG A 121 -22.40 25.29 26.40
C ARG A 121 -21.60 26.33 27.19
N LYS A 122 -22.28 27.43 27.53
CA LYS A 122 -21.72 28.63 28.19
C LYS A 122 -20.82 28.23 29.36
N GLU A 123 -19.67 28.91 29.45
CA GLU A 123 -18.73 28.70 30.56
C GLU A 123 -19.45 28.84 31.91
N LYS A 124 -19.35 27.79 32.74
CA LYS A 124 -19.41 27.96 34.20
C LYS A 124 -18.05 27.57 34.75
N LYS A 125 -17.23 28.57 35.03
CA LYS A 125 -15.97 28.40 35.74
C LYS A 125 -16.28 27.95 37.16
N PHE A 126 -15.86 26.74 37.51
CA PHE A 126 -15.60 26.35 38.90
C PHE A 126 -14.21 25.74 38.95
N ALA A 127 -13.42 26.17 39.94
CA ALA A 127 -12.02 25.84 40.06
C ALA A 127 -11.83 24.68 41.06
N VAL A 128 -10.79 23.88 40.82
CA VAL A 128 -9.98 23.14 41.83
C VAL A 128 -10.75 22.30 42.88
N PHE A 129 -10.63 20.97 42.79
CA PHE A 129 -9.80 20.18 43.75
C PHE A 129 -9.72 18.68 43.39
N LEU A 130 -8.58 18.04 43.68
CA LEU A 130 -8.28 16.58 43.71
C LEU A 130 -6.99 16.43 44.55
N PRO A 131 -6.64 15.26 45.15
CA PRO A 131 -7.35 13.96 45.26
C PRO A 131 -7.85 13.79 46.75
N PRO A 132 -7.87 12.63 47.47
CA PRO A 132 -7.59 11.21 47.16
C PRO A 132 -8.58 10.16 47.75
N GLU A 133 -8.12 8.90 47.67
CA GLU A 133 -8.43 7.63 48.37
C GLU A 133 -9.40 7.61 49.60
N ALA A 134 -10.21 6.56 49.85
CA ALA A 134 -9.85 5.14 49.85
C ALA A 134 -11.03 4.13 49.99
N LYS A 135 -10.79 2.87 49.54
CA LYS A 135 -11.35 1.57 50.04
C LYS A 135 -12.83 1.15 49.80
N LYS A 136 -13.00 0.24 48.81
CA LYS A 136 -13.68 -1.10 48.84
C LYS A 136 -15.00 -1.32 49.61
N THR A 137 -16.07 -1.79 48.93
CA THR A 137 -16.70 -3.16 49.08
C THR A 137 -17.99 -3.34 48.21
N LYS A 138 -18.48 -4.59 48.11
CA LYS A 138 -19.82 -5.07 47.62
C LYS A 138 -20.31 -6.18 48.59
N PRO A 139 -21.50 -6.83 48.48
CA PRO A 139 -22.78 -6.54 47.78
C PRO A 139 -24.04 -6.67 48.68
N LYS A 140 -25.27 -6.43 48.16
CA LYS A 140 -26.47 -7.33 48.29
C LYS A 140 -27.74 -6.77 47.58
N ARG A 141 -28.81 -7.59 47.51
CA ARG A 141 -29.98 -7.54 46.58
C ARG A 141 -31.20 -6.75 47.12
N ALA A 142 -31.92 -6.04 46.20
CA ALA A 142 -33.38 -6.04 45.88
C ALA A 142 -34.48 -6.00 47.00
N PRO A 143 -35.79 -5.74 46.74
CA PRO A 143 -36.53 -5.67 45.44
C PRO A 143 -37.64 -4.56 45.31
N VAL A 144 -38.50 -4.69 44.27
CA VAL A 144 -39.92 -4.20 44.10
C VAL A 144 -40.23 -2.90 43.30
N LEU A 145 -40.59 -3.12 42.01
CA LEU A 145 -41.68 -2.56 41.17
C LEU A 145 -41.97 -1.03 41.02
N ALA A 146 -41.94 -0.56 39.76
CA ALA A 146 -43.05 0.09 39.04
C ALA A 146 -42.85 -0.02 37.50
N ASP A 147 -43.92 0.09 36.70
CA ASP A 147 -44.09 -0.46 35.33
C ASP A 147 -43.71 0.47 34.15
N SER A 148 -43.38 -0.11 32.96
CA SER A 148 -43.70 0.35 31.56
C SER A 148 -42.78 -0.27 30.48
N GLN A 149 -43.36 -1.13 29.59
CA GLN A 149 -43.13 -1.41 28.13
C GLN A 149 -41.77 -1.01 27.46
N ASP A 150 -41.13 -1.75 26.53
CA ASP A 150 -41.57 -2.65 25.43
C ASP A 150 -40.38 -3.52 24.90
N SER A 151 -40.64 -4.48 23.98
CA SER A 151 -39.74 -5.23 23.04
C SER A 151 -38.22 -5.43 23.31
N GLY A 152 -37.57 -6.60 23.11
CA GLY A 152 -38.00 -7.91 22.59
C GLY A 152 -37.07 -8.46 21.49
N ASP A 153 -36.31 -9.55 21.74
CA ASP A 153 -35.62 -10.39 20.73
C ASP A 153 -35.15 -11.74 21.35
N GLU A 154 -35.26 -12.85 20.62
CA GLU A 154 -34.77 -14.21 20.97
C GLU A 154 -34.26 -14.95 19.71
N LEU A 155 -33.09 -14.56 19.17
CA LEU A 155 -32.44 -15.25 18.05
C LEU A 155 -30.90 -15.16 18.14
N SER A 156 -30.22 -16.03 18.91
CA SER A 156 -28.76 -15.94 19.08
C SER A 156 -27.93 -17.24 19.10
N GLU A 157 -28.51 -18.44 18.89
CA GLU A 157 -27.75 -19.71 19.06
C GLU A 157 -27.42 -20.50 17.77
N GLU A 158 -27.94 -20.13 16.59
CA GLU A 158 -27.55 -20.82 15.33
C GLU A 158 -26.24 -20.29 14.71
N SER A 159 -25.77 -19.10 15.06
CA SER A 159 -24.70 -18.41 14.31
C SER A 159 -23.26 -18.75 14.72
N GLU A 160 -23.01 -19.32 15.90
CA GLU A 160 -21.63 -19.53 16.41
C GLU A 160 -20.89 -20.67 15.67
N LEU A 161 -21.62 -21.63 15.11
CA LEU A 161 -21.05 -22.80 14.42
C LEU A 161 -20.30 -22.45 13.14
N ASP A 162 -20.78 -21.46 12.38
CA ASP A 162 -20.14 -21.00 11.14
C ASP A 162 -18.89 -20.15 11.40
N GLU A 163 -18.82 -19.41 12.51
CA GLU A 163 -17.62 -18.65 12.89
C GLU A 163 -16.44 -19.57 13.25
N GLU A 164 -16.67 -20.64 14.03
CA GLU A 164 -15.61 -21.60 14.35
C GLU A 164 -15.15 -22.38 13.09
N ALA A 165 -16.08 -22.70 12.19
CA ALA A 165 -15.77 -23.32 10.90
C ALA A 165 -14.91 -22.40 10.01
N ALA A 166 -15.23 -21.11 9.95
CA ALA A 166 -14.44 -20.12 9.22
C ALA A 166 -13.02 -19.98 9.82
N LEU A 167 -12.89 -19.90 11.16
CA LEU A 167 -11.60 -19.84 11.84
C LEU A 167 -10.73 -21.09 11.56
N LYS A 168 -11.34 -22.29 11.56
CA LYS A 168 -10.67 -23.54 11.13
C LYS A 168 -10.19 -23.46 9.69
N TYR A 169 -11.02 -22.98 8.76
CA TYR A 169 -10.64 -22.83 7.34
C TYR A 169 -9.45 -21.88 7.16
N TYR A 170 -9.47 -20.71 7.79
CA TYR A 170 -8.36 -19.75 7.71
C TYR A 170 -7.06 -20.30 8.30
N LYS A 171 -7.13 -21.04 9.42
CA LYS A 171 -5.96 -21.68 10.02
C LYS A 171 -5.35 -22.76 9.09
N MET A 172 -6.19 -23.61 8.49
CA MET A 172 -5.73 -24.58 7.48
C MET A 172 -5.14 -23.90 6.23
N MET A 173 -5.64 -22.72 5.84
CA MET A 173 -5.10 -21.95 4.72
C MET A 173 -3.76 -21.28 5.06
N GLU A 174 -3.59 -20.77 6.29
CA GLU A 174 -2.32 -20.25 6.78
C GLU A 174 -1.26 -21.36 6.85
N GLU A 175 -1.63 -22.54 7.34
CA GLU A 175 -0.77 -23.74 7.35
C GLU A 175 -0.41 -24.18 5.92
N LYS A 176 -1.36 -24.18 4.96
CA LYS A 176 -1.06 -24.43 3.54
C LYS A 176 -0.13 -23.39 2.93
N LEU A 177 -0.19 -22.12 3.35
CA LEU A 177 0.72 -21.06 2.90
C LEU A 177 2.12 -21.21 3.52
N LYS A 178 2.20 -21.55 4.81
CA LYS A 178 3.47 -21.90 5.49
C LYS A 178 4.10 -23.15 4.85
N LEU A 179 3.32 -24.17 4.56
CA LEU A 179 3.78 -25.38 3.87
C LEU A 179 4.20 -25.09 2.41
N LYS A 180 3.56 -24.14 1.71
CA LYS A 180 4.01 -23.69 0.39
C LYS A 180 5.33 -22.91 0.45
N ARG A 181 5.50 -21.97 1.39
CA ARG A 181 6.76 -21.25 1.61
C ARG A 181 7.88 -22.21 1.97
N LYS A 182 7.63 -23.09 2.93
CA LYS A 182 8.59 -24.13 3.31
C LYS A 182 8.87 -25.06 2.12
N ARG A 183 7.90 -25.46 1.31
CA ARG A 183 8.15 -26.24 0.07
C ARG A 183 8.93 -25.47 -1.00
N THR A 184 8.92 -24.14 -1.04
CA THR A 184 9.82 -23.38 -1.92
C THR A 184 11.20 -23.22 -1.32
N GLU A 185 11.32 -23.03 -0.01
CA GLU A 185 12.59 -23.01 0.71
C GLU A 185 13.28 -24.39 0.64
N ASP A 186 12.57 -25.47 1.00
CA ASP A 186 12.95 -26.88 0.85
C ASP A 186 13.19 -27.29 -0.62
N ARG A 187 12.68 -26.54 -1.62
CA ARG A 187 13.00 -26.80 -3.04
C ARG A 187 14.26 -26.06 -3.43
N ASP A 188 14.39 -24.79 -3.06
CA ASP A 188 15.56 -23.98 -3.43
C ASP A 188 16.82 -24.52 -2.73
N THR A 189 16.71 -25.03 -1.49
CA THR A 189 17.80 -25.79 -0.84
C THR A 189 18.02 -27.16 -1.49
N ARG A 190 16.97 -27.86 -1.96
CA ARG A 190 17.13 -29.10 -2.75
C ARG A 190 17.69 -28.86 -4.14
N GLU A 191 17.55 -27.68 -4.71
CA GLU A 191 18.22 -27.30 -5.97
C GLU A 191 19.70 -26.98 -5.72
N GLU A 192 20.07 -26.50 -4.53
CA GLU A 192 21.47 -26.42 -4.07
C GLU A 192 22.05 -27.81 -3.71
N GLU A 193 21.29 -28.69 -3.03
CA GLU A 193 21.70 -30.08 -2.74
C GLU A 193 21.74 -30.97 -4.00
N ALA A 194 20.85 -30.78 -4.97
CA ALA A 194 20.93 -31.44 -6.29
C ALA A 194 22.10 -30.93 -7.13
N GLY A 195 22.61 -29.73 -6.84
CA GLY A 195 23.92 -29.28 -7.31
C GLY A 195 25.11 -30.05 -6.71
N LEU A 196 24.85 -30.90 -5.70
CA LEU A 196 25.78 -31.79 -5.03
C LEU A 196 25.42 -33.28 -5.20
N GLU A 197 24.41 -33.63 -6.01
CA GLU A 197 24.16 -35.02 -6.40
C GLU A 197 25.39 -35.60 -7.10
N GLY A 198 25.86 -36.75 -6.61
CA GLY A 198 27.19 -37.27 -6.93
C GLY A 198 27.39 -37.63 -8.40
N GLU A 199 28.61 -37.45 -8.90
CA GLU A 199 29.04 -38.04 -10.17
C GLU A 199 28.85 -39.57 -10.10
N ASP A 200 28.10 -40.16 -11.06
CA ASP A 200 28.02 -41.63 -11.17
C ASP A 200 29.44 -42.22 -11.23
N PRO A 201 29.77 -43.25 -10.44
CA PRO A 201 31.13 -43.78 -10.37
C PRO A 201 31.66 -44.35 -11.70
N ASP A 202 30.76 -44.72 -12.62
CA ASP A 202 31.09 -45.18 -13.99
C ASP A 202 31.24 -44.03 -15.02
N LYS A 203 30.85 -42.79 -14.69
CA LYS A 203 30.99 -41.65 -15.62
C LYS A 203 32.43 -41.13 -15.61
N LYS A 204 33.10 -41.25 -16.77
CA LYS A 204 34.38 -40.58 -17.04
C LYS A 204 34.22 -39.07 -16.84
N ARG A 205 34.91 -38.51 -15.84
CA ARG A 205 34.89 -37.08 -15.47
C ARG A 205 35.11 -36.18 -16.70
N GLY A 206 34.12 -35.36 -17.02
CA GLY A 206 34.20 -34.38 -18.09
C GLY A 206 35.10 -33.20 -17.71
N VAL A 207 35.90 -32.69 -18.66
CA VAL A 207 36.75 -31.53 -18.40
C VAL A 207 35.91 -30.24 -18.29
N THR A 208 35.99 -29.57 -17.14
CA THR A 208 35.18 -28.39 -16.82
C THR A 208 35.43 -27.22 -17.78
N TYR A 209 34.39 -26.46 -18.15
CA TYR A 209 34.49 -25.29 -19.05
C TYR A 209 35.58 -24.28 -18.62
N GLN A 210 35.83 -24.14 -17.32
CA GLN A 210 36.92 -23.31 -16.79
C GLN A 210 38.29 -23.80 -17.29
N MET A 211 38.57 -25.10 -17.21
CA MET A 211 39.79 -25.76 -17.69
C MET A 211 39.88 -25.78 -19.22
N ILE A 212 38.76 -25.94 -19.93
CA ILE A 212 38.73 -25.86 -21.40
C ILE A 212 39.13 -24.45 -21.89
N LYS A 213 38.83 -23.39 -21.13
CA LYS A 213 38.96 -21.99 -21.59
C LYS A 213 40.03 -21.17 -20.88
N ASN A 214 40.59 -21.63 -19.76
CA ASN A 214 41.71 -21.05 -19.00
C ASN A 214 41.71 -19.51 -18.95
N ARG A 215 40.55 -18.92 -18.66
CA ARG A 215 40.34 -17.45 -18.73
C ARG A 215 40.88 -16.68 -17.51
N GLY A 216 41.28 -17.37 -16.45
CA GLY A 216 41.78 -16.79 -15.21
C GLY A 216 40.84 -15.75 -14.57
N LEU A 217 41.39 -14.93 -13.68
CA LEU A 217 40.69 -13.88 -12.93
C LEU A 217 40.47 -12.62 -13.78
N THR A 218 39.75 -12.76 -14.90
CA THR A 218 39.50 -11.63 -15.82
C THR A 218 38.35 -10.70 -15.36
N PRO A 219 38.54 -9.36 -15.35
CA PRO A 219 37.48 -8.42 -14.92
C PRO A 219 36.19 -8.49 -15.75
N ARG A 220 35.04 -8.25 -15.09
CA ARG A 220 33.69 -8.34 -15.68
C ARG A 220 33.46 -7.32 -16.82
N ARG A 221 33.63 -7.76 -18.07
CA ARG A 221 33.34 -6.97 -19.29
C ARG A 221 31.83 -6.88 -19.57
N LYS A 222 31.34 -5.71 -20.00
CA LYS A 222 29.90 -5.47 -20.26
C LYS A 222 29.45 -6.20 -21.53
N LYS A 223 28.16 -6.57 -21.65
CA LYS A 223 27.62 -7.29 -22.83
C LYS A 223 27.84 -6.53 -24.14
N ILE A 224 27.81 -5.20 -24.10
CA ILE A 224 28.06 -4.30 -25.24
C ILE A 224 29.50 -4.45 -25.76
N ASP A 225 30.49 -4.58 -24.87
CA ASP A 225 31.91 -4.71 -25.25
C ASP A 225 32.24 -6.05 -25.92
N ARG A 226 31.35 -7.04 -25.86
CA ARG A 226 31.50 -8.34 -26.56
C ARG A 226 31.25 -8.26 -28.07
N ASN A 227 30.66 -7.17 -28.58
CA ASN A 227 30.37 -7.01 -30.00
C ASN A 227 30.71 -5.58 -30.47
N PRO A 228 31.75 -5.39 -31.31
CA PRO A 228 32.20 -4.06 -31.71
C PRO A 228 31.09 -3.29 -32.46
N ARG A 229 30.34 -3.94 -33.35
CA ARG A 229 29.22 -3.29 -34.09
C ARG A 229 28.17 -2.71 -33.14
N VAL A 230 27.83 -3.42 -32.06
CA VAL A 230 26.90 -2.92 -31.03
C VAL A 230 27.53 -1.75 -30.25
N LYS A 231 28.80 -1.86 -29.83
CA LYS A 231 29.54 -0.80 -29.14
C LYS A 231 29.63 0.50 -29.96
N HIS A 232 29.95 0.41 -31.24
CA HIS A 232 30.02 1.57 -32.12
C HIS A 232 28.64 2.18 -32.41
N ARG A 233 27.60 1.36 -32.64
CA ARG A 233 26.21 1.84 -32.79
C ARG A 233 25.74 2.61 -31.55
N GLU A 234 26.05 2.11 -30.36
CA GLU A 234 25.73 2.82 -29.11
C GLU A 234 26.57 4.08 -28.88
N LYS A 235 27.88 4.05 -29.19
CA LYS A 235 28.74 5.24 -29.13
C LYS A 235 28.19 6.36 -30.02
N PHE A 236 27.79 6.03 -31.25
CA PHE A 236 27.16 6.96 -32.18
C PHE A 236 25.81 7.50 -31.67
N ARG A 237 24.90 6.61 -31.21
CA ARG A 237 23.60 7.03 -30.64
C ARG A 237 23.77 8.00 -29.49
N ARG A 238 24.65 7.68 -28.52
CA ARG A 238 24.95 8.54 -27.36
C ARG A 238 25.60 9.87 -27.77
N ALA A 239 26.45 9.86 -28.80
CA ALA A 239 27.05 11.09 -29.35
C ALA A 239 26.00 11.99 -30.03
N LYS A 240 25.08 11.43 -30.84
CA LYS A 240 24.01 12.22 -31.50
C LYS A 240 23.06 12.86 -30.47
N ILE A 241 22.71 12.13 -29.40
CA ILE A 241 21.91 12.69 -28.29
C ILE A 241 22.65 13.85 -27.61
N ARG A 242 23.95 13.69 -27.29
CA ARG A 242 24.75 14.79 -26.70
C ARG A 242 24.83 16.00 -27.63
N ARG A 243 25.04 15.79 -28.94
CA ARG A 243 25.09 16.87 -29.93
C ARG A 243 23.79 17.69 -29.94
N LYS A 244 22.62 17.04 -29.98
CA LYS A 244 21.30 17.69 -29.91
C LYS A 244 21.10 18.57 -28.67
N GLY A 245 21.73 18.22 -27.55
CA GLY A 245 21.70 19.02 -26.31
C GLY A 245 22.58 20.27 -26.35
N GLN A 246 23.71 20.23 -27.08
CA GLN A 246 24.64 21.35 -27.20
C GLN A 246 24.30 22.29 -28.37
N VAL A 247 23.86 21.73 -29.49
CA VAL A 247 23.50 22.44 -30.72
C VAL A 247 22.21 21.84 -31.27
N TRP A 248 21.20 22.66 -31.48
CA TRP A 248 19.94 22.21 -32.09
C TRP A 248 20.17 21.81 -33.55
N GLU A 249 19.60 20.67 -33.95
CA GLU A 249 19.52 20.29 -35.37
C GLU A 249 18.47 21.17 -36.06
N VAL A 250 18.70 21.50 -37.34
CA VAL A 250 17.77 22.31 -38.15
C VAL A 250 16.42 21.57 -38.24
N ARG A 251 15.35 22.23 -37.78
CA ARG A 251 13.97 21.76 -37.94
C ARG A 251 13.53 21.98 -39.41
N ARG A 252 12.59 21.15 -39.89
CA ARG A 252 11.89 21.37 -41.16
C ARG A 252 10.42 21.62 -40.87
N GLU A 253 9.87 22.68 -41.45
CA GLU A 253 8.48 23.11 -41.27
C GLU A 253 7.59 22.35 -42.26
N TRP A 254 7.31 21.08 -41.94
CA TRP A 254 6.32 20.26 -42.67
C TRP A 254 4.88 20.59 -42.25
N ASP A 255 4.71 21.01 -40.99
CA ASP A 255 3.44 21.33 -40.37
C ASP A 255 3.29 22.83 -40.14
N ARG A 256 2.04 23.32 -40.03
CA ARG A 256 1.77 24.74 -39.69
C ARG A 256 2.29 25.08 -38.29
N TYR A 257 2.82 26.28 -38.13
CA TYR A 257 3.41 26.74 -36.85
C TYR A 257 2.39 26.77 -35.71
N GLY A 258 2.60 25.91 -34.70
CA GLY A 258 1.77 25.79 -33.49
C GLY A 258 2.37 26.43 -32.23
N GLY A 259 3.44 27.24 -32.35
CA GLY A 259 4.16 27.82 -31.21
C GLY A 259 5.36 26.99 -30.72
N GLU A 260 6.15 27.59 -29.82
CA GLU A 260 7.36 26.95 -29.28
C GLU A 260 7.07 25.95 -28.16
N LEU A 261 7.05 24.66 -28.53
CA LEU A 261 6.83 23.50 -27.63
C LEU A 261 7.73 23.44 -26.38
N SER A 262 8.84 24.17 -26.35
CA SER A 262 9.77 24.21 -25.21
C SER A 262 9.76 25.55 -24.44
N GLY A 263 8.87 26.48 -24.82
CA GLY A 263 8.75 27.81 -24.22
C GLY A 263 9.84 28.80 -24.67
N ILE A 264 9.51 30.09 -24.60
CA ILE A 264 10.41 31.20 -24.93
C ILE A 264 11.01 31.77 -23.64
N ARG A 265 12.33 31.97 -23.58
CA ARG A 265 13.03 32.56 -22.43
C ARG A 265 13.59 33.94 -22.80
N ALA A 266 12.80 34.99 -22.57
CA ALA A 266 13.07 36.35 -23.05
C ALA A 266 14.47 36.90 -22.66
N GLY A 267 14.99 36.54 -21.48
CA GLY A 267 16.32 36.98 -21.02
C GLY A 267 17.53 36.30 -21.68
N VAL A 268 17.35 35.27 -22.52
CA VAL A 268 18.46 34.43 -23.02
C VAL A 268 18.86 34.80 -24.44
N LYS A 269 19.86 35.68 -24.58
CA LYS A 269 20.48 36.03 -25.87
C LYS A 269 21.52 34.98 -26.27
N LYS A 270 21.37 34.37 -27.45
CA LYS A 270 22.26 33.32 -28.00
C LYS A 270 23.09 33.75 -29.22
N SER A 271 23.09 35.04 -29.56
CA SER A 271 23.89 35.58 -30.65
C SER A 271 25.39 35.55 -30.35
N ARG A 272 26.22 35.37 -31.37
CA ARG A 272 27.65 35.70 -31.30
C ARG A 272 27.78 37.23 -31.34
N LYS A 273 28.55 37.81 -30.43
CA LYS A 273 29.04 39.19 -30.61
C LYS A 273 30.18 39.14 -31.62
N LEU A 274 30.23 40.15 -32.50
CA LEU A 274 31.44 40.51 -33.22
C LEU A 274 32.25 41.47 -32.33
N GLN A 275 33.55 41.58 -32.60
CA GLN A 275 34.48 42.53 -31.99
C GLN A 275 34.94 43.51 -33.06
#